data_AF-M4SLI0-F1
#
_entry.id   AF-M4SLI0-F1
#
_cell.length_a   1.000
_cell.length_b   1.000
_cell.length_c   1.000
_cell.angle_alpha   90.00
_cell.angle_beta   90.00
_cell.angle_gamma   90.00
#
_symmetry.space_group_name_H-M   'P 1'
#
loop_
_entity.id
_entity.type
_entity.pdbx_description
1 polymer ?
#
loop_
_entity_poly.entity_id
_entity_poly.type
_entity_poly.pdbx_seq_one_letter_code
_entity_poly.pdbx_strand_id
1 'polypeptide(L)'
;MTVSAACIHQLKRELLADCHRIADDLGCDLEGEMIRRDLCSPRQASFAMQGDVPRVSLARLLDFTMELREAVWDRLAGMVDDYEPDHGAYDGDDDDGIPF
;
A
#
# COMPACT_ATOMS: atom_id res chain seq x y z
N MET A 1 21.91 -19.93 7.25
CA MET A 1 22.08 -18.94 6.17
C MET A 1 22.11 -17.56 6.80
N THR A 2 23.17 -16.78 6.59
CA THR A 2 23.24 -15.37 7.02
C THR A 2 22.86 -14.48 5.85
N VAL A 3 21.86 -13.62 6.02
CA VAL A 3 21.48 -12.63 5.01
C VAL A 3 22.64 -11.64 4.85
N SER A 4 23.09 -11.40 3.62
CA SER A 4 24.19 -10.47 3.36
C SER A 4 23.72 -9.02 3.50
N ALA A 5 24.61 -8.10 3.89
CA ALA A 5 24.30 -6.68 3.96
C ALA A 5 23.83 -6.11 2.61
N ALA A 6 24.38 -6.63 1.50
CA ALA A 6 23.95 -6.29 0.15
C ALA A 6 22.48 -6.69 -0.11
N CYS A 7 22.06 -7.87 0.34
CA CYS A 7 20.67 -8.31 0.25
C CYS A 7 19.74 -7.39 1.06
N ILE A 8 20.13 -7.01 2.28
CA ILE A 8 19.35 -6.07 3.10
C ILE A 8 19.22 -4.71 2.41
N HIS A 9 20.29 -4.19 1.82
CA HIS A 9 20.24 -2.91 1.09
C HIS A 9 19.34 -2.97 -0.13
N GLN A 10 19.38 -4.08 -0.89
CA GLN A 10 18.53 -4.29 -2.04
C GLN A 10 17.04 -4.34 -1.62
N LEU A 11 16.71 -5.12 -0.59
CA LEU A 11 15.35 -5.22 -0.06
C LEU A 11 14.81 -3.86 0.41
N LYS A 12 15.65 -3.03 1.05
CA LYS A 12 15.23 -1.68 1.43
C LYS A 12 14.91 -0.78 0.23
N ARG A 13 15.65 -0.91 -0.87
CA ARG A 13 15.37 -0.15 -2.10
C ARG A 13 14.08 -0.60 -2.74
N GLU A 14 13.85 -1.90 -2.79
CA GLU A 14 12.61 -2.48 -3.33
C GLU A 14 11.39 -2.03 -2.52
N LEU A 15 11.45 -2.12 -1.18
CA LEU A 15 10.38 -1.64 -0.32
C LEU A 15 10.14 -0.13 -0.45
N LEU A 16 11.20 0.68 -0.56
CA LEU A 16 11.03 2.11 -0.76
C LEU A 16 10.36 2.42 -2.11
N ALA A 17 10.72 1.70 -3.18
CA ALA A 17 10.07 1.81 -4.48
C ALA A 17 8.60 1.39 -4.44
N ASP A 18 8.25 0.37 -3.65
CA ASP A 18 6.86 0.01 -3.36
C ASP A 18 6.11 1.14 -2.65
N CYS A 19 6.70 1.73 -1.61
CA CYS A 19 6.11 2.87 -0.91
C CYS A 19 5.84 4.05 -1.84
N HIS A 20 6.75 4.35 -2.78
CA HIS A 20 6.54 5.39 -3.79
C HIS A 20 5.29 5.12 -4.63
N ARG A 21 5.18 3.92 -5.20
CA ARG A 21 4.03 3.56 -6.02
C ARG A 21 2.72 3.63 -5.25
N ILE A 22 2.70 3.10 -4.02
CA ILE A 22 1.50 3.12 -3.18
C ILE A 22 1.12 4.56 -2.78
N ALA A 23 2.11 5.40 -2.46
CA ALA A 23 1.86 6.81 -2.14
C ALA A 23 1.30 7.58 -3.34
N ASP A 24 1.79 7.31 -4.55
CA ASP A 24 1.24 7.86 -5.79
C ASP A 24 -0.22 7.42 -5.99
N ASP A 25 -0.55 6.14 -5.78
CA ASP A 25 -1.92 5.62 -5.87
C ASP A 25 -2.86 6.26 -4.83
N LEU A 26 -2.35 6.53 -3.63
CA LEU A 26 -3.08 7.22 -2.56
C LEU A 26 -3.18 8.74 -2.79
N GLY A 27 -2.30 9.31 -3.60
CA GLY A 27 -2.10 10.75 -3.74
C GLY A 27 -1.54 11.40 -2.48
N CYS A 28 -0.68 10.71 -1.72
CA CYS A 28 -0.13 11.20 -0.45
C CYS A 28 1.35 11.59 -0.54
N ASP A 29 1.76 12.53 0.32
CA ASP A 29 3.15 12.97 0.44
C ASP A 29 3.98 11.94 1.23
N LEU A 30 4.69 11.06 0.50
CA LEU A 30 5.52 10.01 1.09
C LEU A 30 6.62 10.56 2.00
N GLU A 31 7.29 11.65 1.61
CA GLU A 31 8.36 12.25 2.42
C GLU A 31 7.79 12.73 3.76
N GLY A 32 6.66 13.44 3.71
CA GLY A 32 5.94 13.90 4.89
C GLY A 32 5.41 12.75 5.77
N GLU A 33 4.90 11.66 5.18
CA GLU A 33 4.47 10.46 5.93
C GLU A 33 5.63 9.80 6.65
N MET A 34 6.77 9.63 5.98
CA MET A 34 7.97 9.03 6.59
C MET A 34 8.48 9.83 7.79
N ILE A 35 8.38 11.17 7.72
CA ILE A 35 8.74 12.07 8.83
C ILE A 35 7.69 11.96 9.95
N ARG A 36 6.40 12.04 9.62
CA ARG A 36 5.30 12.01 10.59
C ARG A 36 5.25 10.71 11.39
N ARG A 37 5.64 9.59 10.79
CA ARG A 37 5.72 8.27 11.45
C ARG A 37 7.07 7.98 12.10
N ASP A 38 7.95 8.97 12.20
CA ASP A 38 9.28 8.83 12.79
C ASP A 38 10.09 7.67 12.17
N LEU A 39 9.91 7.43 10.87
CA LEU A 39 10.73 6.48 10.13
C LEU A 39 12.10 7.08 9.87
N CYS A 40 12.12 8.36 9.47
CA CYS A 40 13.30 9.10 9.09
C CYS A 40 13.24 10.53 9.64
N SER A 41 14.41 11.10 9.95
CA SER A 41 14.52 12.56 10.04
C SER A 41 14.24 13.21 8.67
N PRO A 42 13.86 14.50 8.62
CA PRO A 42 13.59 15.20 7.35
C PRO A 42 14.73 15.09 6.33
N ARG A 43 15.97 15.20 6.80
CA ARG A 43 17.15 15.05 5.94
C ARG A 43 17.28 13.63 5.36
N GLN A 44 17.01 12.61 6.16
CA GLN A 44 17.06 11.22 5.71
C GLN A 44 15.92 10.88 4.76
N ALA A 45 14.73 11.43 4.98
CA ALA A 45 13.60 11.28 4.08
C ALA A 45 13.91 11.91 2.72
N SER A 46 14.39 13.16 2.71
CA SER A 46 14.81 13.85 1.49
C SER A 46 15.89 13.08 0.69
N PHE A 47 16.88 12.50 1.37
CA PHE A 47 17.88 11.64 0.70
C PHE A 47 17.26 10.35 0.15
N ALA A 48 16.35 9.71 0.89
CA ALA A 48 15.66 8.52 0.41
C ALA A 48 14.89 8.82 -0.89
N MET A 49 14.21 9.97 -0.97
CA MET A 49 13.51 10.41 -2.18
C MET A 49 14.45 10.68 -3.38
N GLN A 50 15.74 10.93 -3.12
CA GLN A 50 16.77 11.10 -4.16
C GLN A 50 17.42 9.76 -4.58
N GLY A 51 16.94 8.63 -4.03
CA GLY A 51 17.41 7.28 -4.38
C GLY A 51 18.47 6.70 -3.42
N ASP A 52 18.77 7.40 -2.31
CA ASP A 52 19.63 6.82 -1.27
C ASP A 52 18.92 5.71 -0.51
N VAL A 53 19.70 4.74 -0.02
CA VAL A 53 19.15 3.67 0.82
C VAL A 53 18.72 4.27 2.16
N PRO A 54 17.44 4.13 2.57
CA PRO A 54 16.98 4.69 3.82
C PRO A 54 17.69 4.03 4.99
N ARG A 55 18.16 4.84 5.95
CA ARG A 55 18.84 4.38 7.17
C ARG A 55 17.86 3.88 8.23
N VAL A 56 16.79 3.21 7.79
CA VAL A 56 15.74 2.61 8.62
C VAL A 56 15.99 1.11 8.71
N SER A 57 15.57 0.44 9.79
CA SER A 57 15.62 -1.02 9.84
C SER A 57 14.70 -1.62 8.77
N LEU A 58 15.05 -2.80 8.26
CA LEU A 58 14.22 -3.47 7.24
C LEU A 58 12.81 -3.76 7.75
N ALA A 59 12.69 -4.18 9.02
CA ALA A 59 11.40 -4.46 9.66
C ALA A 59 10.50 -3.22 9.70
N ARG A 60 11.00 -2.07 10.18
CA ARG A 60 10.19 -0.83 10.24
C ARG A 60 9.76 -0.34 8.86
N LEU A 61 10.61 -0.51 7.84
CA LEU A 61 10.25 -0.15 6.48
C LEU A 61 9.16 -1.08 5.93
N LEU A 62 9.26 -2.39 6.20
CA LEU A 62 8.24 -3.36 5.84
C LEU A 62 6.89 -3.07 6.52
N ASP A 63 6.90 -2.82 7.83
CA ASP A 63 5.69 -2.47 8.59
C ASP A 63 5.01 -1.24 7.98
N PHE A 64 5.79 -0.20 7.69
CA PHE A 64 5.30 1.00 7.02
C PHE A 64 4.71 0.72 5.63
N THR A 65 5.36 -0.14 4.82
CA THR A 65 4.80 -0.55 3.52
C THR A 65 3.47 -1.27 3.67
N MET A 66 3.32 -2.13 4.68
CA MET A 66 2.06 -2.85 4.94
C MET A 66 0.95 -1.88 5.36
N GLU A 67 1.25 -0.92 6.23
CA GLU A 67 0.29 0.12 6.65
C GLU A 67 -0.18 0.98 5.46
N LEU A 68 0.71 1.31 4.52
CA LEU A 68 0.33 2.02 3.30
C LEU A 68 -0.59 1.18 2.40
N ARG A 69 -0.34 -0.13 2.28
CA ARG A 69 -1.20 -1.04 1.50
C ARG A 69 -2.59 -1.19 2.12
N GLU A 70 -2.66 -1.25 3.45
CA GLU A 70 -3.93 -1.29 4.17
C GLU A 70 -4.76 -0.03 3.90
N ALA A 71 -4.13 1.15 3.90
CA ALA A 71 -4.82 2.40 3.56
C ALA A 71 -5.40 2.42 2.13
N VAL A 72 -4.72 1.76 1.16
CA VAL A 72 -5.28 1.57 -0.19
C VAL A 72 -6.50 0.66 -0.13
N TRP A 73 -6.41 -0.45 0.61
CA TRP A 73 -7.50 -1.40 0.74
C TRP A 73 -8.73 -0.77 1.39
N ASP A 74 -8.57 -0.01 2.47
CA ASP A 74 -9.67 0.69 3.14
C ASP A 74 -10.36 1.68 2.19
N ARG A 75 -9.57 2.40 1.39
CA ARG A 75 -10.11 3.33 0.39
C ARG A 75 -10.88 2.60 -0.71
N LEU A 76 -10.40 1.45 -1.16
CA LEU A 76 -11.09 0.62 -2.14
C LEU A 76 -12.36 -0.01 -1.55
N ALA A 77 -12.31 -0.51 -0.32
CA ALA A 77 -13.46 -1.08 0.38
C ALA A 77 -14.59 -0.05 0.51
N GLY A 78 -14.26 1.19 0.89
CA GLY A 78 -15.23 2.30 0.94
C GLY A 78 -15.78 2.73 -0.43
N MET A 79 -15.20 2.30 -1.55
CA MET A 79 -15.76 2.50 -2.90
C MET A 79 -16.65 1.33 -3.34
N VAL A 80 -16.52 0.16 -2.72
CA VAL A 80 -17.32 -1.03 -3.02
C VAL A 80 -18.62 -1.04 -2.20
N ASP A 81 -18.65 -0.39 -1.02
CA ASP A 81 -19.87 -0.25 -0.22
C ASP A 81 -20.99 0.56 -0.91
N ASP A 82 -20.65 1.41 -1.90
CA ASP A 82 -21.64 2.11 -2.75
C ASP A 82 -22.22 1.20 -3.86
N TYR A 83 -21.72 -0.03 -3.99
CA TYR A 83 -22.32 -1.06 -4.82
C TYR A 83 -23.28 -1.86 -3.94
N GLU A 84 -24.41 -1.25 -3.54
CA GLU A 84 -25.60 -2.08 -3.29
C GLU A 84 -25.86 -2.79 -4.62
N PRO A 85 -25.71 -4.13 -4.73
CA PRO A 85 -26.35 -4.81 -5.84
C PRO A 85 -27.82 -4.45 -5.71
N ASP A 86 -28.33 -3.72 -6.69
CA ASP A 86 -29.76 -3.46 -6.81
C ASP A 86 -30.44 -4.81 -6.94
N HIS A 87 -30.79 -5.38 -5.78
CA HIS A 87 -31.59 -6.57 -5.65
C HIS A 87 -33.08 -6.22 -5.70
N GLY A 88 -33.46 -5.06 -6.24
CA GLY A 88 -34.76 -4.82 -6.86
C GLY A 88 -34.63 -5.00 -8.37
N ALA A 89 -35.12 -6.05 -9.03
CA ALA A 89 -36.27 -6.88 -8.73
C ALA A 89 -36.00 -8.30 -9.27
N TYR A 90 -35.89 -9.28 -8.37
CA TYR A 90 -36.43 -10.60 -8.68
C TYR A 90 -37.87 -10.61 -8.19
N ASP A 91 -38.75 -9.92 -8.93
CA ASP A 91 -40.16 -10.30 -8.90
C ASP A 91 -40.21 -11.70 -9.51
N GLY A 92 -40.57 -12.67 -8.67
CA GLY A 92 -40.89 -14.00 -9.14
C GLY A 92 -42.07 -13.92 -10.09
N ASP A 93 -41.83 -14.28 -11.34
CA ASP A 93 -42.59 -15.27 -12.11
C ASP A 93 -42.06 -15.24 -13.54
N ASP A 94 -41.35 -16.29 -13.93
CA ASP A 94 -41.56 -17.02 -15.19
C ASP A 94 -40.45 -18.06 -15.37
N ASP A 95 -40.69 -19.21 -14.76
CA ASP A 95 -40.88 -20.52 -15.41
C ASP A 95 -40.19 -20.81 -16.77
N ASP A 96 -38.94 -20.38 -17.00
CA ASP A 96 -38.15 -20.87 -18.13
C ASP A 96 -36.78 -21.39 -17.65
N GLY A 97 -36.78 -22.67 -17.29
CA GLY A 97 -35.60 -23.42 -16.91
C GLY A 97 -34.49 -23.34 -17.95
N ILE A 98 -33.38 -22.71 -17.57
CA ILE A 98 -32.07 -22.96 -18.19
C ILE A 98 -31.15 -23.49 -17.08
N PRO A 99 -30.77 -24.78 -17.12
CA PRO A 99 -29.90 -25.36 -16.11
C PRO A 99 -28.46 -24.90 -16.35
N PHE A 100 -27.85 -24.29 -15.35
CA PHE A 100 -26.39 -24.26 -15.22
C PHE A 100 -25.90 -25.68 -14.85
#